data_AF-A0AAE1JP37-F1
#
_entry.id   AF-A0AAE1JP37-F1
#
_cell.length_a   1.000
_cell.length_b   1.000
_cell.length_c   1.000
_cell.angle_alpha   90.00
_cell.angle_beta   90.00
_cell.angle_gamma   90.00
#
_symmetry.space_group_name_H-M   'P 1'
#
loop_
_entity.id
_entity.type
_entity.pdbx_description
1 polymer ?
#
loop_
_entity_poly.entity_id
_entity_poly.type
_entity_poly.pdbx_seq_one_letter_code
_entity_poly.pdbx_strand_id
1 'polypeptide(L)'
;MTHSEQSVVSSSHSVNLDQLISVFFRDLINKGLMKRESQKSVFLINNIVEENLIGTQSLADYNVDLIALDDLEKQNSVLDGTVDFIFTFNFQEALRFIDHTLKTDGVVTVLLNDNPSAAINKPPNYKITYMRGLDLIAVALWKTSVAETKPQKQIKLLSEYASSEAKKAALQKLKDVLLKPP
;
A
#
# COMPACT_ATOMS: atom_id res chain seq x y z
N MET A 1 47.38 -13.36 -31.44
CA MET A 1 46.68 -13.87 -30.24
C MET A 1 45.59 -12.88 -29.90
N THR A 2 44.38 -13.21 -30.34
CA THR A 2 43.14 -12.48 -30.14
C THR A 2 42.52 -12.93 -28.82
N HIS A 3 42.32 -12.00 -27.88
CA HIS A 3 41.39 -12.21 -26.77
C HIS A 3 40.28 -11.18 -26.91
N SER A 4 39.17 -11.62 -27.49
CA SER A 4 37.89 -10.93 -27.42
C SER A 4 37.24 -11.33 -26.10
N GLU A 5 37.18 -10.40 -25.15
CA GLU A 5 36.30 -10.55 -23.99
C GLU A 5 34.86 -10.37 -24.47
N GLN A 6 34.18 -11.51 -24.55
CA GLN A 6 32.76 -11.61 -24.82
C GLN A 6 32.04 -11.12 -23.56
N SER A 7 31.70 -9.84 -23.52
CA SER A 7 30.81 -9.29 -22.52
C SER A 7 29.44 -9.97 -22.69
N VAL A 8 29.12 -10.84 -21.74
CA VAL A 8 27.81 -11.46 -21.60
C VAL A 8 26.81 -10.32 -21.41
N VAL A 9 26.07 -10.02 -22.47
CA VAL A 9 24.85 -9.23 -22.39
C VAL A 9 23.91 -10.01 -21.48
N SER A 10 23.91 -9.66 -20.20
CA SER A 10 22.80 -9.96 -19.31
C SER A 10 21.60 -9.25 -19.92
N SER A 11 20.76 -10.02 -20.64
CA SER A 11 19.43 -9.59 -21.02
C SER A 11 18.62 -9.49 -19.73
N SER A 12 18.75 -8.35 -19.05
CA SER A 12 17.88 -7.95 -17.96
C SER A 12 16.46 -8.13 -18.47
N HIS A 13 15.74 -9.10 -17.95
CA HIS A 13 14.31 -9.23 -18.19
C HIS A 13 13.68 -7.97 -17.59
N SER A 14 13.58 -6.90 -18.38
CA SER A 14 12.77 -5.75 -18.06
C SER A 14 11.33 -6.25 -18.15
N VAL A 15 10.87 -6.84 -17.05
CA VAL A 15 9.46 -7.11 -16.79
C VAL A 15 8.68 -5.90 -17.29
N ASN A 16 7.77 -6.13 -18.23
CA ASN A 16 7.03 -5.08 -18.90
C ASN A 16 5.99 -4.53 -17.92
N LEU A 17 6.42 -3.67 -17.00
CA LEU A 17 5.57 -3.06 -15.97
C LEU A 17 4.39 -2.34 -16.62
N ASP A 18 4.58 -1.75 -17.80
CA ASP A 18 3.51 -1.20 -18.63
C ASP A 18 2.40 -2.21 -18.94
N GLN A 19 2.78 -3.42 -19.35
CA GLN A 19 1.84 -4.49 -19.62
C GLN A 19 1.13 -4.92 -18.32
N LEU A 20 1.84 -5.00 -17.20
CA LEU A 20 1.25 -5.29 -15.91
C LEU A 20 0.23 -4.22 -15.50
N ILE A 21 0.64 -2.96 -15.54
CA ILE A 21 -0.18 -1.79 -15.23
C ILE A 21 -1.43 -1.81 -16.13
N SER A 22 -1.26 -2.00 -17.44
CA SER A 22 -2.36 -2.09 -18.40
C SER A 22 -3.31 -3.27 -18.15
N VAL A 23 -2.79 -4.44 -17.78
CA VAL A 23 -3.61 -5.61 -17.39
C VAL A 23 -4.39 -5.31 -16.12
N PHE A 24 -3.72 -4.73 -15.13
CA PHE A 24 -4.32 -4.42 -13.84
C PHE A 24 -5.41 -3.34 -13.97
N PHE A 25 -5.16 -2.26 -14.70
CA PHE A 25 -6.15 -1.24 -15.03
C PHE A 25 -7.38 -1.85 -15.69
N ARG A 26 -7.17 -2.72 -16.68
CA ARG A 26 -8.27 -3.44 -17.34
C ARG A 26 -9.06 -4.31 -16.36
N ASP A 27 -8.39 -4.99 -15.44
CA ASP A 27 -9.10 -5.79 -14.43
C ASP A 27 -9.91 -4.94 -13.46
N LEU A 28 -9.35 -3.81 -13.01
CA LEU A 28 -10.06 -2.87 -12.14
C LEU A 28 -11.29 -2.31 -12.86
N ILE A 29 -11.16 -1.96 -14.14
CA ILE A 29 -12.28 -1.53 -14.97
C ILE A 29 -13.34 -2.63 -15.11
N ASN A 30 -12.91 -3.86 -15.42
CA ASN A 30 -13.82 -5.00 -15.59
C ASN A 30 -14.55 -5.38 -14.28
N LYS A 31 -13.93 -5.12 -13.12
CA LYS A 31 -14.54 -5.29 -11.80
C LYS A 31 -15.45 -4.14 -11.40
N GLY A 32 -15.53 -3.08 -12.21
CA GLY A 32 -16.25 -1.85 -11.89
C GLY A 32 -15.58 -1.04 -10.79
N LEU A 33 -14.32 -1.33 -10.44
CA LEU A 33 -13.56 -0.59 -9.46
C LEU A 33 -13.04 0.71 -10.04
N MET A 34 -12.73 0.78 -11.35
CA MET A 34 -12.28 1.98 -12.04
C MET A 34 -13.12 2.24 -13.31
N LYS A 35 -13.18 3.48 -13.76
CA LYS A 35 -13.80 3.95 -15.00
C LYS A 35 -12.72 4.68 -15.80
N ARG A 36 -12.71 4.46 -17.12
CA ARG A 36 -11.70 5.07 -18.01
C ARG A 36 -11.86 6.60 -18.14
N GLU A 37 -13.06 7.09 -17.89
CA GLU A 37 -13.42 8.50 -18.06
C GLU A 37 -13.85 9.08 -16.71
N SER A 38 -13.47 10.34 -16.45
CA SER A 38 -13.93 11.16 -15.30
C SER A 38 -13.50 10.72 -13.90
N GLN A 39 -12.30 10.14 -13.75
CA GLN A 39 -11.74 9.81 -12.44
C GLN A 39 -10.33 10.36 -12.29
N LYS A 40 -10.08 11.08 -11.20
CA LYS A 40 -8.77 11.63 -10.87
C LYS A 40 -7.91 10.49 -10.32
N SER A 41 -6.84 10.19 -11.03
CA SER A 41 -5.93 9.09 -10.70
C SER A 41 -4.51 9.63 -10.55
N VAL A 42 -3.81 9.20 -9.50
CA VAL A 42 -2.43 9.61 -9.22
C VAL A 42 -1.55 8.38 -9.07
N PHE A 43 -0.37 8.40 -9.67
CA PHE A 43 0.71 7.46 -9.37
C PHE A 43 1.76 8.17 -8.53
N LEU A 44 1.98 7.69 -7.31
CA LEU A 44 3.01 8.16 -6.39
C LEU A 44 4.27 7.31 -6.52
N ILE A 45 5.36 7.98 -6.86
CA ILE A 45 6.69 7.37 -6.95
C ILE A 45 7.64 7.98 -5.93
N ASN A 46 8.64 7.21 -5.56
CA ASN A 46 9.59 7.56 -4.51
C ASN A 46 10.97 7.93 -5.07
N ASN A 47 11.29 7.46 -6.28
CA ASN A 47 12.58 7.68 -6.90
C ASN A 47 12.49 7.55 -8.43
N ILE A 48 13.57 7.97 -9.09
CA ILE A 48 13.73 7.93 -10.55
C ILE A 48 13.75 6.49 -11.09
N VAL A 49 14.10 5.48 -10.27
CA VAL A 49 14.05 4.07 -10.71
C VAL A 49 12.61 3.65 -10.91
N GLU A 50 11.70 4.00 -9.99
CA GLU A 50 10.26 3.77 -10.13
C GLU A 50 9.68 4.53 -11.32
N GLU A 51 10.13 5.76 -11.58
CA GLU A 51 9.78 6.51 -12.79
C GLU A 51 10.16 5.76 -14.07
N ASN A 52 11.40 5.23 -14.14
CA ASN A 52 11.88 4.48 -15.31
C ASN A 52 11.22 3.12 -15.49
N LEU A 53 10.68 2.54 -14.42
CA LEU A 53 9.92 1.29 -14.49
C LEU A 53 8.55 1.53 -15.10
N ILE A 54 7.91 2.67 -14.81
CA ILE A 54 6.58 2.98 -15.33
C ILE A 54 6.71 3.60 -16.71
N GLY A 55 6.15 2.98 -17.75
CA GLY A 55 6.08 3.67 -19.03
C GLY A 55 5.03 4.77 -19.00
N THR A 56 5.45 5.92 -19.50
CA THR A 56 4.63 7.13 -19.58
C THR A 56 3.39 6.95 -20.48
N GLN A 57 3.44 6.00 -21.43
CA GLN A 57 2.33 5.72 -22.35
C GLN A 57 1.12 5.13 -21.64
N SER A 58 1.32 4.11 -20.79
CA SER A 58 0.21 3.49 -20.04
C SER A 58 -0.48 4.50 -19.12
N LEU A 59 0.29 5.37 -18.45
CA LEU A 59 -0.28 6.41 -17.59
C LEU A 59 -1.13 7.42 -18.38
N ALA A 60 -0.66 7.84 -19.56
CA ALA A 60 -1.39 8.74 -20.44
C ALA A 60 -2.71 8.14 -20.91
N ASP A 61 -2.72 6.85 -21.30
CA ASP A 61 -3.94 6.15 -21.76
C ASP A 61 -5.04 6.09 -20.69
N TYR A 62 -4.66 6.12 -19.41
CA TYR A 62 -5.59 6.07 -18.28
C TYR A 62 -5.75 7.42 -17.55
N ASN A 63 -5.19 8.52 -18.10
CA ASN A 63 -5.21 9.86 -17.49
C ASN A 63 -4.72 9.86 -16.02
N VAL A 64 -3.57 9.24 -15.77
CA VAL A 64 -2.97 9.12 -14.45
C VAL A 64 -1.85 10.15 -14.28
N ASP A 65 -1.97 11.02 -13.29
CA ASP A 65 -0.95 12.02 -12.96
C ASP A 65 0.21 11.35 -12.22
N LEU A 66 1.45 11.57 -12.66
CA LEU A 66 2.63 11.09 -11.96
C LEU A 66 3.13 12.16 -10.97
N ILE A 67 3.23 11.80 -9.69
CA ILE A 67 3.68 12.68 -8.62
C ILE A 67 4.80 11.99 -7.84
N ALA A 68 5.92 12.69 -7.65
CA ALA A 68 7.01 12.21 -6.81
C ALA A 68 6.77 12.58 -5.33
N LEU A 69 7.17 11.70 -4.42
CA LEU A 69 7.01 11.88 -2.97
C LEU A 69 7.91 12.97 -2.38
N ASP A 70 8.94 13.40 -3.11
CA ASP A 70 9.77 14.56 -2.79
C ASP A 70 9.26 15.88 -3.44
N ASP A 71 8.37 15.80 -4.43
CA ASP A 71 7.73 16.96 -5.07
C ASP A 71 6.56 17.49 -4.22
N LEU A 72 6.91 18.23 -3.18
CA LEU A 72 5.95 18.82 -2.24
C LEU A 72 5.00 19.83 -2.91
N GLU A 73 5.45 20.54 -3.94
CA GLU A 73 4.61 21.50 -4.66
C GLU A 73 3.47 20.79 -5.38
N LYS A 74 3.77 19.73 -6.14
CA LYS A 74 2.73 18.91 -6.77
C LYS A 74 1.85 18.23 -5.76
N GLN A 75 2.40 17.68 -4.68
CA GLN A 75 1.58 17.07 -3.63
C GLN A 75 0.58 18.05 -3.02
N ASN A 76 1.03 19.26 -2.66
CA ASN A 76 0.18 20.29 -2.07
C ASN A 76 -0.85 20.87 -3.05
N SER A 77 -0.63 20.73 -4.37
CA SER A 77 -1.62 21.13 -5.38
C SER A 77 -2.83 20.19 -5.44
N VAL A 78 -2.72 18.97 -4.91
CA VAL A 78 -3.80 17.99 -4.90
C VAL A 78 -4.72 18.26 -3.72
N LEU A 79 -5.96 18.64 -4.01
CA LEU A 79 -6.98 18.89 -3.00
C LEU A 79 -7.38 17.61 -2.23
N ASP A 80 -7.66 17.78 -0.93
CA ASP A 80 -8.14 16.72 -0.05
C ASP A 80 -9.42 16.05 -0.56
N GLY A 81 -9.48 14.73 -0.45
CA GLY A 81 -10.66 13.93 -0.83
C GLY A 81 -11.08 14.03 -2.30
N THR A 82 -10.19 14.45 -3.21
CA THR A 82 -10.51 14.60 -4.64
C THR A 82 -10.01 13.48 -5.53
N VAL A 83 -9.12 12.62 -5.04
CA VAL A 83 -8.51 11.55 -5.83
C VAL A 83 -9.35 10.28 -5.69
N ASP A 84 -9.67 9.66 -6.82
CA ASP A 84 -10.42 8.41 -6.88
C ASP A 84 -9.50 7.19 -6.77
N PHE A 85 -8.35 7.23 -7.46
CA PHE A 85 -7.37 6.14 -7.51
C PHE A 85 -5.97 6.63 -7.21
N ILE A 86 -5.26 5.89 -6.34
CA ILE A 86 -3.84 6.11 -6.11
C ILE A 86 -3.08 4.83 -6.41
N PHE A 87 -1.95 4.94 -7.08
CA PHE A 87 -0.99 3.86 -7.30
C PHE A 87 0.29 4.20 -6.56
N THR A 88 0.94 3.20 -5.96
CA THR A 88 2.24 3.40 -5.31
C THR A 88 3.00 2.09 -5.18
N PHE A 89 4.32 2.16 -5.10
CA PHE A 89 5.15 1.02 -4.68
C PHE A 89 5.30 0.92 -3.16
N ASN A 90 5.11 2.03 -2.43
CA ASN A 90 5.30 2.07 -0.99
C ASN A 90 4.14 2.76 -0.26
N PHE A 91 3.19 1.95 0.19
CA PHE A 91 2.01 2.43 0.91
C PHE A 91 2.33 3.19 2.20
N GLN A 92 3.35 2.79 2.96
CA GLN A 92 3.65 3.43 4.25
C GLN A 92 4.20 4.84 4.08
N GLU A 93 5.09 5.01 3.12
CA GLU A 93 5.71 6.30 2.85
C GLU A 93 4.73 7.27 2.18
N ALA A 94 3.88 6.75 1.29
CA ALA A 94 2.81 7.50 0.67
C ALA A 94 1.59 7.73 1.58
N LEU A 95 1.52 7.12 2.77
CA LEU A 95 0.29 7.06 3.58
C LEU A 95 -0.28 8.45 3.90
N ARG A 96 0.59 9.41 4.23
CA ARG A 96 0.16 10.79 4.52
C ARG A 96 -0.57 11.41 3.32
N PHE A 97 -0.01 11.24 2.12
CA PHE A 97 -0.64 11.73 0.90
C PHE A 97 -1.92 10.94 0.60
N ILE A 98 -1.90 9.62 0.71
CA ILE A 98 -3.07 8.79 0.44
C ILE A 98 -4.24 9.16 1.37
N ASP A 99 -3.98 9.33 2.66
CA ASP A 99 -5.03 9.58 3.64
C ASP A 99 -5.74 10.92 3.46
N HIS A 100 -5.05 11.96 3.02
CA HIS A 100 -5.69 13.27 2.82
C HIS A 100 -6.38 13.42 1.44
N THR A 101 -5.80 12.88 0.36
CA THR A 101 -6.30 13.15 -1.01
C THR A 101 -7.24 12.08 -1.53
N LEU A 102 -7.10 10.84 -1.08
CA LEU A 102 -8.00 9.76 -1.48
C LEU A 102 -9.38 10.00 -0.88
N LYS A 103 -10.40 10.07 -1.73
CA LYS A 103 -11.79 10.19 -1.30
C LYS A 103 -12.24 8.98 -0.49
N THR A 104 -13.32 9.13 0.30
CA THR A 104 -14.03 7.95 0.82
C THR A 104 -14.58 7.16 -0.37
N ASP A 105 -14.44 5.85 -0.33
CA ASP A 105 -14.67 4.95 -1.46
C ASP A 105 -13.66 5.00 -2.60
N GLY A 106 -12.57 5.75 -2.41
CA GLY A 106 -11.40 5.67 -3.28
C GLY A 106 -10.62 4.37 -3.08
N VAL A 107 -9.84 4.01 -4.10
CA VAL A 107 -9.00 2.81 -4.10
C VAL A 107 -7.54 3.19 -4.21
N VAL A 108 -6.72 2.65 -3.33
CA VAL A 108 -5.26 2.70 -3.46
C VAL A 108 -4.74 1.33 -3.87
N THR A 109 -3.94 1.29 -4.92
CA THR A 109 -3.24 0.09 -5.38
C THR A 109 -1.78 0.18 -4.98
N VAL A 110 -1.31 -0.86 -4.31
CA VAL A 110 0.09 -1.03 -3.93
C VAL A 110 0.71 -2.08 -4.83
N LEU A 111 1.78 -1.72 -5.53
CA LEU A 111 2.57 -2.63 -6.36
C LEU A 111 3.75 -3.13 -5.53
N LEU A 112 3.75 -4.42 -5.21
CA LEU A 112 4.78 -5.08 -4.41
C LEU A 112 5.62 -6.00 -5.28
N ASN A 113 6.88 -6.18 -4.93
CA ASN A 113 7.68 -7.29 -5.47
C ASN A 113 7.23 -8.64 -4.87
N ASP A 114 7.83 -9.75 -5.30
CA ASP A 114 7.50 -11.16 -5.03
C ASP A 114 7.24 -11.58 -3.57
N ASN A 115 7.46 -10.70 -2.59
CA ASN A 115 7.22 -11.01 -1.18
C ASN A 115 6.04 -10.22 -0.58
N PRO A 116 4.79 -10.72 -0.72
CA PRO A 116 3.59 -10.05 -0.19
C PRO A 116 3.52 -10.10 1.35
N SER A 117 4.37 -10.92 1.99
CA SER A 117 4.40 -11.16 3.43
C SER A 117 5.04 -10.02 4.24
N ALA A 118 5.71 -9.06 3.58
CA ALA A 118 6.07 -7.75 4.16
C ALA A 118 4.82 -6.84 4.24
N ALA A 119 3.74 -7.42 4.76
CA ALA A 119 2.36 -7.04 4.60
C ALA A 119 2.14 -5.53 4.78
N ILE A 120 1.45 -4.94 3.79
CA ILE A 120 0.93 -3.58 3.83
C ILE A 120 0.27 -3.37 5.20
N ASN A 121 0.91 -2.60 6.08
CA ASN A 121 0.37 -2.26 7.39
C ASN A 121 -0.76 -1.25 7.20
N LYS A 122 -1.93 -1.76 6.78
CA LYS A 122 -3.07 -0.94 6.43
C LYS A 122 -3.75 -0.42 7.70
N PRO A 123 -4.12 0.87 7.75
CA PRO A 123 -5.00 1.39 8.79
C PRO A 123 -6.38 0.69 8.79
N PRO A 124 -7.14 0.77 9.90
CA PRO A 124 -8.43 0.09 10.02
C PRO A 124 -9.50 0.62 9.05
N ASN A 125 -9.36 1.85 8.55
CA ASN A 125 -10.24 2.45 7.54
C ASN A 125 -9.91 2.03 6.10
N TYR A 126 -9.07 1.00 5.91
CA TYR A 126 -8.81 0.39 4.61
C TYR A 126 -9.15 -1.10 4.60
N LYS A 127 -9.68 -1.58 3.48
CA LYS A 127 -10.01 -3.00 3.26
C LYS A 127 -9.38 -3.48 1.96
N ILE A 128 -8.69 -4.62 1.98
CA ILE A 128 -8.19 -5.25 0.75
C ILE A 128 -9.41 -5.76 -0.04
N THR A 129 -9.53 -5.35 -1.29
CA THR A 129 -10.65 -5.71 -2.18
C THR A 129 -10.23 -6.56 -3.36
N TYR A 130 -8.98 -6.41 -3.81
CA TYR A 130 -8.45 -7.14 -4.94
C TYR A 130 -6.95 -7.35 -4.79
N MET A 131 -6.47 -8.51 -5.28
CA MET A 131 -5.06 -8.85 -5.33
C MET A 131 -4.80 -9.63 -6.62
N ARG A 132 -3.75 -9.26 -7.35
CA ARG A 132 -3.30 -9.99 -8.54
C ARG A 132 -1.77 -10.06 -8.57
N GLY A 133 -1.26 -11.27 -8.68
CA GLY A 133 0.16 -11.53 -8.92
C GLY A 133 0.41 -11.84 -10.40
N LEU A 134 1.45 -11.22 -10.94
CA LEU A 134 2.17 -11.68 -12.14
C LEU A 134 3.66 -11.71 -11.72
N ASP A 135 4.48 -10.79 -12.23
CA ASP A 135 5.87 -10.56 -11.76
C ASP A 135 5.97 -9.53 -10.63
N LEU A 136 4.93 -8.69 -10.47
CA LEU A 136 4.68 -7.93 -9.25
C LEU A 136 3.29 -8.29 -8.73
N ILE A 137 3.07 -8.02 -7.46
CA ILE A 137 1.79 -8.24 -6.78
C ILE A 137 1.11 -6.89 -6.61
N ALA A 138 0.02 -6.70 -7.34
CA ALA A 138 -0.84 -5.54 -7.20
C ALA A 138 -1.93 -5.82 -6.16
N VAL A 139 -2.00 -5.00 -5.10
CA VAL A 139 -2.98 -5.10 -4.02
C VAL A 139 -3.82 -3.83 -3.99
N ALA A 140 -5.12 -3.95 -4.25
CA ALA A 140 -6.06 -2.83 -4.13
C ALA A 140 -6.68 -2.80 -2.73
N LEU A 141 -6.63 -1.62 -2.10
CA LEU A 141 -7.27 -1.31 -0.84
C LEU A 141 -8.32 -0.24 -1.04
N TRP A 142 -9.52 -0.50 -0.57
CA TRP A 142 -10.64 0.42 -0.54
C TRP A 142 -10.63 1.20 0.78
N LYS A 143 -10.65 2.53 0.70
CA LYS A 143 -10.85 3.43 1.84
C LYS A 143 -12.32 3.44 2.27
N THR A 144 -12.61 2.83 3.42
CA THR A 144 -13.98 2.64 3.92
C THR A 144 -14.53 3.84 4.68
N SER A 145 -13.65 4.71 5.19
CA SER A 145 -14.03 5.92 5.91
C SER A 145 -12.89 6.91 5.95
N VAL A 146 -13.20 8.16 6.31
CA VAL A 146 -12.20 9.10 6.81
C VAL A 146 -11.57 8.49 8.05
N ALA A 147 -10.23 8.54 8.14
CA ALA A 147 -9.54 8.11 9.35
C ALA A 147 -10.05 8.99 10.50
N GLU A 148 -10.55 8.38 11.58
CA GLU A 148 -10.79 9.16 12.80
C GLU A 148 -9.44 9.74 13.21
N THR A 149 -9.35 11.07 13.26
CA THR A 149 -8.23 11.80 13.86
C THR A 149 -8.26 11.56 15.37
N LYS A 150 -8.09 10.31 15.80
CA LYS A 150 -7.60 10.07 17.14
C LYS A 150 -6.21 10.66 17.12
N PRO A 151 -5.91 11.72 17.89
CA PRO A 151 -4.54 12.15 18.06
C PRO A 151 -3.75 10.89 18.35
N GLN A 152 -2.63 10.69 17.66
CA GLN A 152 -1.74 9.55 17.88
C GLN A 152 -1.54 9.43 19.39
N LYS A 153 -2.35 8.60 20.05
CA LYS A 153 -1.96 7.97 21.28
C LYS A 153 -0.87 7.08 20.76
N GLN A 154 0.37 7.54 20.91
CA GLN A 154 1.52 6.67 21.00
C GLN A 154 1.00 5.43 21.70
N ILE A 155 0.87 4.33 20.97
CA ILE A 155 0.71 3.03 21.60
C ILE A 155 2.06 2.85 22.26
N LYS A 156 2.18 3.42 23.46
CA LYS A 156 3.21 3.08 24.41
C LYS A 156 2.93 1.61 24.64
N LEU A 157 3.67 0.75 23.96
CA LEU A 157 3.86 -0.61 24.37
C LEU A 157 4.39 -0.52 25.80
N LEU A 158 3.47 -0.50 26.77
CA LEU A 158 3.76 -0.79 28.17
C LEU A 158 3.88 -2.30 28.25
N SER A 159 4.91 -2.84 27.59
CA SER A 159 5.60 -3.98 28.14
C SER A 159 6.45 -3.45 29.28
N GLU A 160 6.44 -4.21 30.38
CA GLU A 160 7.31 -4.10 31.54
C GLU A 160 6.74 -3.26 32.72
N TYR A 161 6.15 -4.02 33.65
CA TYR A 161 5.93 -3.69 35.08
C TYR A 161 4.82 -2.69 35.44
N ALA A 162 3.55 -3.06 35.22
CA ALA A 162 2.45 -2.55 36.04
C ALA A 162 1.61 -3.73 36.57
N SER A 163 2.09 -4.29 37.67
CA SER A 163 1.47 -5.32 38.48
C SER A 163 0.09 -4.86 38.99
N SER A 164 -0.98 -5.20 38.27
CA SER A 164 -2.33 -5.06 38.81
C SER A 164 -2.57 -6.17 39.83
N GLU A 165 -2.54 -5.79 41.10
CA GLU A 165 -2.90 -6.61 42.27
C GLU A 165 -4.26 -7.30 42.12
N ALA A 166 -5.16 -6.72 41.33
CA ALA A 166 -6.45 -7.29 40.96
C ALA A 166 -6.34 -8.58 40.10
N LYS A 167 -5.31 -8.68 39.23
CA LYS A 167 -5.08 -9.90 38.42
C LYS A 167 -4.49 -11.05 39.26
N LYS A 168 -3.65 -10.74 40.26
CA LYS A 168 -3.12 -11.75 41.19
C LYS A 168 -4.23 -12.32 42.08
N ALA A 169 -5.12 -11.47 42.61
CA ALA A 169 -6.24 -11.92 43.44
C ALA A 169 -7.23 -12.83 42.67
N ALA A 170 -7.47 -12.54 41.39
CA ALA A 170 -8.31 -13.38 40.53
C ALA A 170 -7.65 -14.74 40.18
N LEU A 171 -6.34 -14.77 39.95
CA LEU A 171 -5.59 -16.01 39.68
C LEU A 171 -5.43 -16.90 40.92
N GLN A 172 -5.39 -16.32 42.12
CA GLN A 172 -5.28 -17.08 43.37
C GLN A 172 -6.60 -17.79 43.73
N LYS A 173 -7.75 -17.14 43.48
CA LYS A 173 -9.07 -17.78 43.60
C LYS A 173 -9.29 -18.95 42.66
N LEU A 174 -8.54 -19.04 41.55
CA LEU A 174 -8.65 -20.14 40.59
C LEU A 174 -7.79 -21.36 40.97
N LYS A 175 -6.75 -21.18 41.79
CA LYS A 175 -5.91 -22.29 42.29
C LYS A 175 -6.51 -23.02 43.49
N ASP A 176 -7.38 -22.36 44.26
CA ASP A 176 -7.96 -22.92 45.48
C ASP A 176 -9.19 -23.83 45.21
N VAL A 177 -9.61 -23.95 43.95
CA VAL A 177 -10.74 -24.81 43.52
C VAL A 177 -10.26 -26.17 42.97
N LEU A 178 -8.95 -26.39 42.78
CA LEU A 178 -8.39 -27.61 42.18
C LEU A 178 -7.64 -28.52 43.15
N LEU A 179 -7.71 -28.31 44.47
CA LEU A 179 -7.07 -29.17 45.46
C LEU A 179 -7.99 -29.47 46.64
N LYS A 180 -9.01 -30.32 46.40
CA LYS A 180 -9.55 -31.18 47.47
C LYS A 180 -9.66 -32.60 46.92
N PRO A 181 -8.88 -33.56 47.44
CA PRO A 181 -9.07 -34.96 47.09
C PRO A 181 -10.28 -35.52 47.87
N PRO A 182 -11.05 -36.47 47.32
CA PRO A 182 -11.75 -37.46 48.13
C PRO A 182 -10.76 -38.45 48.77
#